data_AF-A0ABD0NCD2-F1
#
_entry.id   AF-A0ABD0NCD2-F1
#
_cell.length_a   1.000
_cell.length_b   1.000
_cell.length_c   1.000
_cell.angle_alpha   90.00
_cell.angle_beta   90.00
_cell.angle_gamma   90.00
#
_symmetry.space_group_name_H-M   'P 1'
#
loop_
_entity.id
_entity.type
_entity.pdbx_description
1 polymer ?
#
loop_
_entity_poly.entity_id
_entity_poly.type
_entity_poly.pdbx_seq_one_letter_code
_entity_poly.pdbx_strand_id
1 'polypeptide(L)'
;TGTLESKTQQDISPQDCDHDRAGRGTAHLTHKNNNNSPPPSLAGSGSGYQYPYTTLCKPAPDANMEDWASKNLNQHTQGLFRRRVSIANMLSWNRGSIKKPMLITSDRSVKKEACEMFKLVQAYMGDRPARLDKRHAALQVVTKCWGMQGLRDELYVQLVRQTTGNLCLRSLEAGWELMAISLAFFSPSPKFRRYLEGYIQRHLEPSNDKK
;
A
#
# COMPACT_ATOMS: atom_id res chain seq x y z
N THR A 1 11.94 -27.11 39.07
CA THR A 1 11.63 -27.56 37.70
C THR A 1 10.29 -26.97 37.31
N GLY A 2 10.29 -25.87 36.55
CA GLY A 2 9.07 -25.17 36.14
C GLY A 2 9.24 -24.68 34.71
N THR A 3 8.56 -25.36 33.79
CA THR A 3 8.64 -25.18 32.35
C THR A 3 7.96 -23.88 31.92
N LEU A 4 8.68 -23.00 31.21
CA LEU A 4 8.10 -21.88 30.47
C LEU A 4 7.46 -22.40 29.18
N GLU A 5 6.13 -22.22 29.04
CA GLU A 5 5.46 -22.39 27.76
C GLU A 5 5.54 -21.10 26.95
N SER A 6 6.28 -21.16 25.84
CA SER A 6 6.32 -20.14 24.80
C SER A 6 5.03 -20.20 23.97
N LYS A 7 4.27 -19.11 23.91
CA LYS A 7 3.12 -19.01 22.99
C LYS A 7 3.60 -18.58 21.61
N THR A 8 3.52 -19.53 20.70
CA THR A 8 3.82 -19.47 19.26
C THR A 8 3.00 -18.39 18.54
N GLN A 9 3.71 -17.58 17.75
CA GLN A 9 3.19 -16.70 16.72
C GLN A 9 2.35 -17.55 15.75
N GLN A 10 1.07 -17.21 15.54
CA GLN A 10 0.25 -17.90 14.54
C GLN A 10 0.85 -17.66 13.14
N ASP A 11 1.37 -18.72 12.53
CA ASP A 11 1.74 -18.78 11.12
C ASP A 11 0.49 -18.51 10.28
N ILE A 12 0.49 -17.41 9.53
CA ILE A 12 -0.53 -17.10 8.55
C ILE A 12 -0.07 -17.71 7.23
N SER A 13 -0.67 -18.83 6.86
CA SER A 13 -0.40 -19.52 5.60
C SER A 13 -0.84 -18.66 4.40
N PRO A 14 -0.08 -18.60 3.29
CA PRO A 14 -0.43 -17.84 2.08
C PRO A 14 -1.74 -18.28 1.38
N GLN A 15 -2.40 -19.34 1.85
CA GLN A 15 -3.47 -20.04 1.12
C GLN A 15 -4.90 -19.52 1.37
N ASP A 16 -5.13 -18.57 2.26
CA ASP A 16 -6.49 -18.06 2.55
C ASP A 16 -7.03 -17.05 1.49
N CYS A 17 -6.38 -16.93 0.32
CA CYS A 17 -6.73 -15.92 -0.68
C CYS A 17 -7.77 -16.33 -1.72
N ASP A 18 -8.17 -17.60 -1.79
CA ASP A 18 -9.02 -18.10 -2.88
C ASP A 18 -10.41 -18.59 -2.43
N HIS A 19 -11.42 -17.77 -2.70
CA HIS A 19 -12.80 -18.18 -2.95
C HIS A 19 -13.38 -17.28 -4.05
N ASP A 20 -13.33 -17.73 -5.31
CA ASP A 20 -14.50 -18.26 -6.03
C ASP A 20 -14.18 -18.55 -7.52
N ARG A 21 -14.82 -19.61 -8.03
CA ARG A 21 -14.62 -20.27 -9.33
C ARG A 21 -15.81 -20.01 -10.25
N ALA A 22 -15.55 -19.72 -11.54
CA ALA A 22 -16.07 -20.45 -12.73
C ALA A 22 -16.22 -19.58 -13.99
N GLY A 23 -15.75 -20.11 -15.13
CA GLY A 23 -16.10 -19.64 -16.48
C GLY A 23 -15.16 -20.15 -17.57
N ARG A 24 -15.45 -21.35 -18.11
CA ARG A 24 -14.71 -22.03 -19.20
C ARG A 24 -14.90 -21.34 -20.56
N GLY A 25 -13.88 -21.42 -21.42
CA GLY A 25 -13.98 -21.21 -22.86
C GLY A 25 -12.73 -21.70 -23.57
N THR A 26 -12.81 -22.87 -24.19
CA THR A 26 -11.77 -23.58 -24.95
C THR A 26 -11.76 -23.16 -26.42
N ALA A 27 -10.58 -23.05 -27.05
CA ALA A 27 -10.36 -23.41 -28.45
C ALA A 27 -8.87 -23.68 -28.74
N HIS A 28 -8.61 -24.77 -29.46
CA HIS A 28 -7.32 -25.36 -29.82
C HIS A 28 -7.15 -25.31 -31.35
N LEU A 29 -5.89 -25.48 -31.81
CA LEU A 29 -5.38 -25.98 -33.13
C LEU A 29 -4.56 -24.95 -33.95
N THR A 30 -3.22 -25.05 -33.91
CA THR A 30 -2.25 -25.61 -34.91
C THR A 30 -1.89 -24.62 -36.04
N HIS A 31 -0.66 -24.42 -36.52
CA HIS A 31 0.40 -25.38 -36.86
C HIS A 31 1.77 -24.66 -37.05
N LYS A 32 2.86 -25.43 -36.94
CA LYS A 32 4.29 -25.10 -37.18
C LYS A 32 4.57 -24.33 -38.49
N ASN A 33 5.55 -23.42 -38.47
CA ASN A 33 6.63 -23.46 -39.45
C ASN A 33 7.96 -22.91 -38.88
N ASN A 34 9.04 -23.64 -39.16
CA ASN A 34 10.40 -23.40 -38.69
C ASN A 34 11.17 -22.80 -39.86
N ASN A 35 11.80 -21.63 -39.71
CA ASN A 35 12.86 -21.18 -40.63
C ASN A 35 13.78 -20.19 -39.91
N ASN A 36 15.03 -20.63 -39.71
CA ASN A 36 16.17 -19.83 -39.30
C ASN A 36 16.56 -18.85 -40.41
N SER A 37 16.57 -17.56 -40.10
CA SER A 37 17.48 -16.54 -40.67
C SER A 37 17.39 -15.28 -39.80
N PRO A 38 18.50 -14.62 -39.42
CA PRO A 38 18.43 -13.39 -38.65
C PRO A 38 18.07 -12.23 -39.60
N PRO A 39 17.10 -11.35 -39.27
CA PRO A 39 16.93 -10.12 -40.02
C PRO A 39 18.00 -9.09 -39.59
N PRO A 40 18.39 -8.19 -40.50
CA PRO A 40 19.53 -7.31 -40.35
C PRO A 40 19.28 -6.23 -39.30
N SER A 41 20.38 -5.75 -38.70
CA SER A 41 20.41 -4.57 -37.86
C SER A 41 19.87 -3.36 -38.63
N LEU A 42 18.59 -3.02 -38.43
CA LEU A 42 18.04 -1.74 -38.81
C LEU A 42 18.05 -0.82 -37.58
N ALA A 43 18.99 0.11 -37.59
CA ALA A 43 18.87 1.35 -36.85
C ALA A 43 17.54 2.02 -37.27
N GLY A 44 16.58 2.06 -36.35
CA GLY A 44 15.27 2.66 -36.57
C GLY A 44 14.71 3.16 -35.25
N SER A 45 14.60 4.47 -35.13
CA SER A 45 14.00 5.20 -34.01
C SER A 45 12.66 4.62 -33.58
N GLY A 46 12.67 3.76 -32.58
CA GLY A 46 11.51 3.52 -31.72
C GLY A 46 11.54 4.55 -30.61
N SER A 47 10.73 5.60 -30.73
CA SER A 47 10.42 6.50 -29.61
C SER A 47 9.59 5.73 -28.58
N GLY A 48 10.22 4.80 -27.87
CA GLY A 48 9.72 4.33 -26.59
C GLY A 48 9.83 5.50 -25.63
N TYR A 49 8.71 5.95 -25.08
CA TYR A 49 8.74 6.82 -23.92
C TYR A 49 9.38 6.04 -22.78
N GLN A 50 10.70 6.11 -22.69
CA GLN A 50 11.43 5.62 -21.54
C GLN A 50 11.17 6.63 -20.43
N TYR A 51 10.21 6.32 -19.56
CA TYR A 51 10.03 7.06 -18.31
C TYR A 51 11.37 7.04 -17.58
N PRO A 52 12.08 8.18 -17.46
CA PRO A 52 13.35 8.21 -16.76
C PRO A 52 13.03 8.23 -15.28
N TYR A 53 12.77 7.06 -14.70
CA TYR A 53 12.72 6.92 -13.24
C TYR A 53 14.04 7.41 -12.60
N THR A 54 15.11 7.47 -13.40
CA THR A 54 16.42 8.03 -13.08
C THR A 54 16.44 9.55 -12.82
N THR A 55 15.34 10.28 -13.04
CA THR A 55 15.20 11.69 -12.66
C THR A 55 14.43 11.91 -11.36
N LEU A 56 13.99 10.85 -10.67
CA LEU A 56 13.57 11.04 -9.27
C LEU A 56 14.79 11.49 -8.47
N CYS A 57 14.68 12.70 -7.90
CA CYS A 57 15.63 13.18 -6.90
C CYS A 57 15.84 12.06 -5.87
N LYS A 58 17.09 11.60 -5.74
CA LYS A 58 17.46 10.74 -4.61
C LYS A 58 16.97 11.46 -3.35
N PRO A 59 16.10 10.86 -2.52
CA PRO A 59 15.60 11.48 -1.33
C PRO A 59 16.83 11.82 -0.51
N ALA A 60 16.81 12.99 0.08
CA ALA A 60 17.86 13.33 1.01
C ALA A 60 17.94 12.18 2.06
N PRO A 61 19.15 11.68 2.38
CA PRO A 61 19.34 10.47 3.19
C PRO A 61 18.75 10.56 4.61
N ASP A 62 18.23 11.72 4.99
CA ASP A 62 17.56 12.07 6.25
C ASP A 62 16.03 11.93 6.24
N ALA A 63 15.38 11.61 5.11
CA ALA A 63 13.93 11.42 5.01
C ALA A 63 13.48 10.03 5.52
N ASN A 64 13.67 9.76 6.82
CA ASN A 64 13.21 8.54 7.47
C ASN A 64 11.72 8.62 7.85
N MET A 65 10.91 7.72 7.30
CA MET A 65 9.48 7.60 7.56
C MET A 65 9.18 7.31 9.05
N GLU A 66 10.01 6.52 9.72
CA GLU A 66 9.83 6.20 11.15
C GLU A 66 10.08 7.43 12.04
N ASP A 67 11.13 8.21 11.75
CA ASP A 67 11.44 9.43 12.50
C ASP A 67 10.33 10.47 12.34
N TRP A 68 9.78 10.62 11.13
CA TRP A 68 8.60 11.46 10.92
C TRP A 68 7.38 10.93 11.66
N ALA A 69 7.11 9.63 11.59
CA ALA A 69 5.96 9.00 12.22
C ALA A 69 6.00 9.14 13.74
N SER A 70 7.17 9.05 14.36
CA SER A 70 7.35 9.21 15.81
C SER A 70 6.84 10.56 16.35
N LYS A 71 6.82 11.59 15.50
CA LYS A 71 6.43 12.96 15.85
C LYS A 71 5.00 13.30 15.42
N ASN A 72 4.45 12.59 14.43
CA ASN A 72 3.19 12.96 13.78
C ASN A 72 2.06 11.95 14.00
N LEU A 73 2.35 10.70 14.40
CA LEU A 73 1.32 9.68 14.61
C LEU A 73 0.64 9.81 15.99
N ASN A 74 -0.66 9.53 16.03
CA ASN A 74 -1.37 9.27 17.27
C ASN A 74 -0.81 8.03 17.96
N GLN A 75 -0.63 8.12 19.27
CA GLN A 75 -0.22 6.94 20.04
C GLN A 75 -1.35 5.92 20.09
N HIS A 76 -1.08 4.73 19.56
CA HIS A 76 -1.98 3.58 19.66
C HIS A 76 -1.56 2.69 20.84
N THR A 77 -2.56 2.16 21.53
CA THR A 77 -2.38 1.14 22.58
C THR A 77 -3.12 -0.13 22.18
N GLN A 78 -2.55 -1.29 22.53
CA GLN A 78 -3.10 -2.60 22.21
C GLN A 78 -3.19 -3.50 23.46
N GLY A 79 -4.16 -4.42 23.41
CA GLY A 79 -4.41 -5.42 24.45
C GLY A 79 -5.09 -4.89 25.71
N LEU A 80 -5.48 -5.82 26.59
CA LEU A 80 -6.14 -5.55 27.88
C LEU A 80 -5.29 -4.65 28.80
N PHE A 81 -3.96 -4.73 28.65
CA PHE A 81 -2.99 -3.93 29.42
C PHE A 81 -2.61 -2.59 28.75
N ARG A 82 -3.24 -2.23 27.62
CA ARG A 82 -3.00 -0.97 26.90
C ARG A 82 -1.51 -0.67 26.63
N ARG A 83 -0.73 -1.68 26.25
CA ARG A 83 0.70 -1.52 25.94
C ARG A 83 0.86 -0.61 24.72
N ARG A 84 1.90 0.23 24.71
CA ARG A 84 2.22 1.11 23.59
C ARG A 84 2.68 0.27 22.39
N VAL A 85 2.17 0.60 21.22
CA VAL A 85 2.60 -0.02 19.95
C VAL A 85 3.85 0.73 19.46
N SER A 86 4.86 0.00 18.99
CA SER A 86 6.07 0.60 18.40
C SER A 86 5.75 1.33 17.09
N ILE A 87 6.60 2.29 16.68
CA ILE A 87 6.40 3.02 15.41
C ILE A 87 6.40 2.07 14.21
N ALA A 88 7.35 1.14 14.15
CA ALA A 88 7.41 0.10 13.12
C ALA A 88 6.08 -0.67 13.04
N ASN A 89 5.56 -1.17 14.17
CA ASN A 89 4.28 -1.90 14.18
C ASN A 89 3.06 -1.01 13.87
N MET A 90 3.15 0.31 14.09
CA MET A 90 2.12 1.26 13.65
C MET A 90 2.17 1.53 12.14
N LEU A 91 3.33 1.34 11.51
CA LEU A 91 3.53 1.48 10.07
C LEU A 91 3.49 0.14 9.33
N SER A 92 3.33 -1.00 10.02
CA SER A 92 3.17 -2.30 9.37
C SER A 92 1.71 -2.68 9.17
N TRP A 93 1.47 -3.51 8.15
CA TRP A 93 0.16 -4.00 7.78
C TRP A 93 -0.56 -4.64 8.96
N ASN A 94 -1.85 -4.37 9.05
CA ASN A 94 -2.71 -4.95 10.07
C ASN A 94 -4.14 -5.09 9.55
N ARG A 95 -4.72 -6.27 9.75
CA ARG A 95 -6.10 -6.56 9.34
C ARG A 95 -7.16 -5.80 10.14
N GLY A 96 -6.85 -5.41 11.37
CA GLY A 96 -7.78 -4.73 12.27
C GLY A 96 -8.09 -3.31 11.83
N SER A 97 -9.36 -2.89 11.96
CA SER A 97 -9.75 -1.50 11.72
C SER A 97 -9.12 -0.55 12.74
N ILE A 98 -8.77 0.66 12.30
CA ILE A 98 -8.33 1.73 13.20
C ILE A 98 -9.51 2.31 13.99
N LYS A 99 -9.26 2.67 15.25
CA LYS A 99 -10.25 3.30 16.15
C LYS A 99 -10.06 4.81 16.29
N LYS A 100 -8.92 5.30 15.82
CA LYS A 100 -8.48 6.70 15.83
C LYS A 100 -7.68 6.94 14.54
N PRO A 101 -7.60 8.20 14.06
CA PRO A 101 -6.74 8.52 12.93
C PRO A 101 -5.30 8.12 13.21
N MET A 102 -4.55 7.82 12.16
CA MET A 102 -3.12 7.60 12.28
C MET A 102 -2.40 8.89 12.64
N LEU A 103 -2.79 10.05 12.10
CA LEU A 103 -2.16 11.34 12.37
C LEU A 103 -2.80 12.12 13.51
N ILE A 104 -1.97 12.84 14.25
CA ILE A 104 -2.42 13.78 15.28
C ILE A 104 -3.21 14.90 14.60
N THR A 105 -4.45 15.09 15.02
CA THR A 105 -5.30 16.20 14.56
C THR A 105 -6.25 16.64 15.68
N SER A 106 -6.60 17.93 15.71
CA SER A 106 -7.64 18.48 16.59
C SER A 106 -9.02 18.49 15.91
N ASP A 107 -9.07 18.42 14.57
CA ASP A 107 -10.29 18.51 13.77
C ASP A 107 -11.16 17.25 13.96
N ARG A 108 -12.40 17.47 14.43
CA ARG A 108 -13.36 16.39 14.72
C ARG A 108 -13.89 15.72 13.45
N SER A 109 -14.04 16.46 12.36
CA SER A 109 -14.48 15.94 11.06
C SER A 109 -13.40 15.06 10.46
N VAL A 110 -12.14 15.51 10.47
CA VAL A 110 -11.00 14.68 10.04
C VAL A 110 -10.89 13.41 10.89
N LYS A 111 -11.11 13.50 12.20
CA LYS A 111 -11.10 12.31 13.09
C LYS A 111 -12.08 11.23 12.66
N LYS A 112 -13.32 11.64 12.38
CA LYS A 112 -14.38 10.73 11.97
C LYS A 112 -14.09 10.15 10.60
N GLU A 113 -13.76 11.01 9.64
CA GLU A 113 -13.58 10.61 8.24
C GLU A 113 -12.33 9.74 8.03
N ALA A 114 -11.25 9.95 8.79
CA ALA A 114 -10.06 9.12 8.73
C ALA A 114 -10.34 7.64 9.01
N CYS A 115 -11.17 7.36 10.03
CA CYS A 115 -11.55 6.00 10.39
C CYS A 115 -12.47 5.37 9.35
N GLU A 116 -13.39 6.11 8.75
CA GLU A 116 -14.25 5.61 7.67
C GLU A 116 -13.46 5.38 6.38
N MET A 117 -12.54 6.29 6.05
CA MET A 117 -11.63 6.15 4.92
C MET A 117 -10.76 4.90 5.02
N PHE A 118 -10.27 4.55 6.22
CA PHE A 118 -9.53 3.30 6.41
C PHE A 118 -10.35 2.06 6.04
N LYS A 119 -11.66 2.06 6.31
CA LYS A 119 -12.53 0.93 5.91
C LYS A 119 -12.65 0.84 4.39
N LEU A 120 -12.68 1.99 3.70
CA LEU A 120 -12.68 2.03 2.23
C LEU A 120 -11.36 1.53 1.66
N VAL A 121 -10.22 1.89 2.26
CA VAL A 121 -8.90 1.35 1.91
C VAL A 121 -8.90 -0.17 2.07
N GLN A 122 -9.34 -0.70 3.21
CA GLN A 122 -9.42 -2.14 3.43
C GLN A 122 -10.39 -2.85 2.46
N ALA A 123 -11.51 -2.20 2.11
CA ALA A 123 -12.45 -2.73 1.12
C ALA A 123 -11.81 -2.77 -0.28
N TYR A 124 -11.10 -1.71 -0.68
CA TYR A 124 -10.39 -1.64 -1.96
C TYR A 124 -9.32 -2.73 -2.08
N MET A 125 -8.58 -2.97 -1.00
CA MET A 125 -7.50 -3.96 -0.93
C MET A 125 -8.02 -5.40 -0.77
N GLY A 126 -9.32 -5.59 -0.54
CA GLY A 126 -9.90 -6.91 -0.28
C GLY A 126 -9.61 -7.46 1.13
N ASP A 127 -9.07 -6.64 2.03
CA ASP A 127 -8.78 -7.01 3.43
C ASP A 127 -10.05 -7.02 4.30
N ARG A 128 -11.13 -6.42 3.80
CA ARG A 128 -12.42 -6.30 4.47
C ARG A 128 -13.57 -6.69 3.52
N PRO A 129 -14.50 -7.57 3.95
CA PRO A 129 -15.74 -7.80 3.22
C PRO A 129 -16.52 -6.50 3.06
N ALA A 130 -16.89 -6.16 1.82
CA ALA A 130 -17.63 -4.97 1.51
C ALA A 130 -18.71 -5.28 0.47
N ARG A 131 -19.86 -4.62 0.59
CA ARG A 131 -20.90 -4.62 -0.45
C ARG A 131 -20.53 -3.72 -1.63
N LEU A 132 -19.57 -2.82 -1.42
CA LEU A 132 -19.09 -1.85 -2.38
C LEU A 132 -18.03 -2.51 -3.27
N ASP A 133 -18.14 -2.33 -4.59
CA ASP A 133 -17.06 -2.76 -5.47
C ASP A 133 -15.80 -1.90 -5.34
N LYS A 134 -14.69 -2.41 -5.89
CA LYS A 134 -13.37 -1.79 -5.80
C LYS A 134 -13.34 -0.37 -6.41
N ARG A 135 -14.01 -0.15 -7.55
CA ARG A 135 -14.00 1.16 -8.24
C ARG A 135 -14.75 2.23 -7.44
N HIS A 136 -15.90 1.87 -6.89
CA HIS A 136 -16.66 2.79 -6.04
C HIS A 136 -15.92 3.09 -4.73
N ALA A 137 -15.19 2.13 -4.16
CA ALA A 137 -14.35 2.38 -2.98
C ALA A 137 -13.26 3.44 -3.28
N ALA A 138 -12.53 3.30 -4.40
CA ALA A 138 -11.55 4.30 -4.82
C ALA A 138 -12.17 5.67 -5.06
N LEU A 139 -13.32 5.73 -5.76
CA LEU A 139 -14.02 6.98 -6.00
C LEU A 139 -14.35 7.69 -4.68
N GLN A 140 -14.89 6.97 -3.69
CA GLN A 140 -15.19 7.56 -2.39
C GLN A 140 -13.95 8.05 -1.64
N VAL A 141 -12.83 7.30 -1.69
CA VAL A 141 -11.56 7.74 -1.10
C VAL A 141 -11.09 9.04 -1.75
N VAL A 142 -11.02 9.08 -3.08
CA VAL A 142 -10.57 10.27 -3.82
C VAL A 142 -11.48 11.47 -3.57
N THR A 143 -12.80 11.31 -3.64
CA THR A 143 -13.76 12.39 -3.39
C THR A 143 -13.63 12.95 -1.96
N LYS A 144 -13.45 12.09 -0.95
CA LYS A 144 -13.21 12.53 0.43
C LYS A 144 -11.95 13.37 0.56
N CYS A 145 -10.82 12.89 0.02
CA CYS A 145 -9.53 13.61 0.10
C CYS A 145 -9.47 14.86 -0.78
N TRP A 146 -10.29 14.91 -1.84
CA TRP A 146 -10.47 16.10 -2.66
C TRP A 146 -11.19 17.21 -1.87
N GLY A 147 -12.32 16.87 -1.25
CA GLY A 147 -13.13 17.82 -0.47
C GLY A 147 -12.50 18.20 0.89
N MET A 148 -11.70 17.32 1.48
CA MET A 148 -11.09 17.52 2.80
C MET A 148 -9.58 17.32 2.73
N GLN A 149 -8.85 18.42 2.51
CA GLN A 149 -7.38 18.38 2.37
C GLN A 149 -6.66 17.78 3.58
N GLY A 150 -7.23 17.93 4.79
CA GLY A 150 -6.70 17.33 6.02
C GLY A 150 -6.68 15.80 6.04
N LEU A 151 -7.34 15.13 5.08
CA LEU A 151 -7.30 13.67 4.93
C LEU A 151 -6.19 13.16 4.00
N ARG A 152 -5.51 14.03 3.25
CA ARG A 152 -4.54 13.59 2.23
C ARG A 152 -3.34 12.87 2.84
N ASP A 153 -2.65 13.51 3.77
CA ASP A 153 -1.51 12.89 4.47
C ASP A 153 -1.96 11.66 5.28
N GLU A 154 -3.16 11.71 5.87
CA GLU A 154 -3.75 10.59 6.59
C GLU A 154 -3.95 9.38 5.65
N LEU A 155 -4.48 9.58 4.45
CA LEU A 155 -4.64 8.53 3.45
C LEU A 155 -3.30 7.89 3.11
N TYR A 156 -2.30 8.70 2.79
CA TYR A 156 -1.00 8.16 2.40
C TYR A 156 -0.32 7.40 3.54
N VAL A 157 -0.46 7.85 4.78
CA VAL A 157 0.06 7.12 5.95
C VAL A 157 -0.70 5.81 6.17
N GLN A 158 -2.02 5.78 5.98
CA GLN A 158 -2.80 4.54 5.99
C GLN A 158 -2.39 3.58 4.88
N LEU A 159 -2.08 4.07 3.68
CA LEU A 159 -1.59 3.25 2.57
C LEU A 159 -0.19 2.72 2.85
N VAL A 160 0.75 3.57 3.30
CA VAL A 160 2.09 3.15 3.78
C VAL A 160 1.97 2.03 4.80
N ARG A 161 1.03 2.17 5.74
CA ARG A 161 0.75 1.10 6.71
C ARG A 161 0.34 -0.19 6.03
N GLN A 162 -0.66 -0.14 5.15
CA GLN A 162 -1.21 -1.33 4.52
C GLN A 162 -0.31 -1.97 3.45
N THR A 163 0.72 -1.26 2.96
CA THR A 163 1.69 -1.80 2.01
C THR A 163 2.98 -2.28 2.68
N THR A 164 3.27 -1.88 3.92
CA THR A 164 4.50 -2.30 4.62
C THR A 164 4.32 -3.65 5.31
N GLY A 165 5.11 -4.65 4.92
CA GLY A 165 5.05 -5.99 5.52
C GLY A 165 3.75 -6.75 5.23
N ASN A 166 3.03 -6.36 4.17
CA ASN A 166 1.85 -7.08 3.71
C ASN A 166 2.27 -8.28 2.85
N LEU A 167 2.03 -9.48 3.35
CA LEU A 167 2.42 -10.73 2.67
C LEU A 167 1.39 -11.20 1.63
N CYS A 168 0.19 -10.61 1.60
CA CYS A 168 -0.82 -10.92 0.60
C CYS A 168 -0.57 -10.07 -0.65
N LEU A 169 0.03 -10.67 -1.69
CA LEU A 169 0.42 -9.95 -2.91
C LEU A 169 -0.75 -9.23 -3.60
N ARG A 170 -1.95 -9.86 -3.64
CA ARG A 170 -3.15 -9.23 -4.21
C ARG A 170 -3.58 -7.98 -3.44
N SER A 171 -3.53 -8.05 -2.10
CA SER A 171 -3.83 -6.92 -1.23
C SER A 171 -2.77 -5.83 -1.38
N LEU A 172 -1.49 -6.20 -1.35
CA LEU A 172 -0.35 -5.30 -1.52
C LEU A 172 -0.41 -4.54 -2.86
N GLU A 173 -0.64 -5.24 -3.97
CA GLU A 173 -0.81 -4.66 -5.30
C GLU A 173 -1.95 -3.65 -5.32
N ALA A 174 -3.10 -3.99 -4.75
CA ALA A 174 -4.23 -3.06 -4.64
C ALA A 174 -3.90 -1.83 -3.77
N GLY A 175 -3.10 -1.97 -2.72
CA GLY A 175 -2.62 -0.85 -1.90
C GLY A 175 -1.76 0.13 -2.71
N TRP A 176 -0.81 -0.40 -3.49
CA TRP A 176 0.03 0.40 -4.38
C TRP A 176 -0.77 1.05 -5.51
N GLU A 177 -1.71 0.33 -6.11
CA GLU A 177 -2.61 0.86 -7.13
C GLU A 177 -3.43 2.03 -6.59
N LEU A 178 -4.02 1.91 -5.39
CA LEU A 178 -4.78 2.99 -4.77
C LEU A 178 -3.90 4.21 -4.44
N MET A 179 -2.64 3.98 -4.06
CA MET A 179 -1.66 5.06 -3.88
C MET A 179 -1.39 5.80 -5.19
N ALA A 180 -1.16 5.08 -6.28
CA ALA A 180 -0.94 5.66 -7.61
C ALA A 180 -2.17 6.44 -8.11
N ILE A 181 -3.38 5.87 -7.97
CA ILE A 181 -4.64 6.57 -8.28
C ILE A 181 -4.71 7.87 -7.48
N SER A 182 -4.49 7.83 -6.17
CA SER A 182 -4.60 9.02 -5.31
C SER A 182 -3.59 10.11 -5.71
N LEU A 183 -2.35 9.73 -6.01
CA LEU A 183 -1.30 10.65 -6.48
C LEU A 183 -1.60 11.30 -7.83
N ALA A 184 -2.44 10.67 -8.67
CA ALA A 184 -2.87 11.26 -9.94
C ALA A 184 -3.87 12.42 -9.75
N PHE A 185 -4.56 12.50 -8.61
CA PHE A 185 -5.54 13.56 -8.32
C PHE A 185 -4.97 14.64 -7.40
N PHE A 186 -4.29 14.27 -6.33
CA PHE A 186 -3.78 15.23 -5.35
C PHE A 186 -2.39 14.84 -4.86
N SER A 187 -1.65 15.84 -4.38
CA SER A 187 -0.35 15.62 -3.76
C SER A 187 -0.46 15.49 -2.23
N PRO A 188 0.50 14.81 -1.58
CA PRO A 188 0.71 14.96 -0.13
C PRO A 188 1.08 16.40 0.20
N SER A 189 0.98 16.79 1.47
CA SER A 189 1.43 18.11 1.92
C SER A 189 2.94 18.28 1.68
N PRO A 190 3.43 19.53 1.47
CA PRO A 190 4.87 19.77 1.33
C PRO A 190 5.70 19.24 2.51
N LYS A 191 5.11 19.18 3.71
CA LYS A 191 5.77 18.67 4.93
C LYS A 191 5.95 17.16 4.88
N PHE A 192 5.00 16.43 4.30
CA PHE A 192 5.01 14.98 4.24
C PHE A 192 5.67 14.41 2.97
N ARG A 193 5.60 15.16 1.86
CA ARG A 193 6.03 14.74 0.52
C ARG A 193 7.36 13.97 0.48
N ARG A 194 8.42 14.53 1.06
CA ARG A 194 9.77 13.91 1.06
C ARG A 194 9.83 12.53 1.71
N TYR A 195 8.99 12.27 2.72
CA TYR A 195 8.95 10.99 3.42
C TYR A 195 8.20 9.94 2.61
N LEU A 196 7.10 10.33 1.96
CA LEU A 196 6.38 9.46 1.03
C LEU A 196 7.25 9.11 -0.18
N GLU A 197 7.95 10.08 -0.76
CA GLU A 197 8.91 9.84 -1.86
C GLU A 197 10.01 8.87 -1.44
N GLY A 198 10.62 9.08 -0.26
CA GLY A 198 11.62 8.15 0.29
C GLY A 198 11.07 6.75 0.58
N TYR A 199 9.79 6.62 0.94
CA TYR A 199 9.12 5.34 1.10
C TYR A 199 8.95 4.62 -0.24
N ILE A 200 8.43 5.31 -1.26
CA ILE A 200 8.21 4.77 -2.61
C ILE A 200 9.54 4.32 -3.22
N GLN A 201 10.59 5.14 -3.12
CA GLN A 201 11.88 4.82 -3.72
C GLN A 201 12.53 3.58 -3.12
N ARG A 202 12.41 3.36 -1.81
CA ARG A 202 12.92 2.14 -1.15
C ARG A 202 12.21 0.88 -1.67
N HIS A 203 10.95 0.97 -2.06
CA HIS A 203 10.19 -0.15 -2.62
C HIS A 203 10.41 -0.35 -4.13
N LEU A 204 11.19 0.53 -4.77
CA LEU A 204 11.61 0.35 -6.17
C LEU A 204 12.99 -0.30 -6.28
N GLU A 205 13.77 -0.33 -5.20
CA GLU A 205 15.10 -0.93 -5.21
C GLU A 205 15.03 -2.46 -5.11
N PRO A 206 15.48 -3.22 -6.13
CA PRO A 206 15.41 -4.69 -6.14
C PRO A 206 16.19 -5.37 -5.00
N SER A 207 17.08 -4.62 -4.35
CA SER A 207 17.92 -5.06 -3.25
C SER A 207 17.13 -5.40 -1.98
N ASN A 208 15.92 -4.84 -1.83
CA ASN A 208 15.14 -4.95 -0.59
C ASN A 208 14.23 -6.20 -0.55
N ASP A 209 14.09 -6.93 -1.64
CA ASP A 209 13.31 -8.18 -1.72
C ASP A 209 14.06 -9.41 -1.19
N LYS A 210 15.31 -9.24 -0.73
CA LYS A 210 16.21 -10.34 -0.31
C LYS A 210 16.28 -10.57 1.20
N LYS A 211 15.26 -10.22 1.98
CA LYS A 211 15.33 -10.31 3.45
C LYS A 211 14.20 -11.11 4.08
#